data_AF-A0A9W6W9C2-F1
#
_entry.id   AF-A0A9W6W9C2-F1
#
_cell.length_a   1.000
_cell.length_b   1.000
_cell.length_c   1.000
_cell.angle_alpha   90.00
_cell.angle_beta   90.00
_cell.angle_gamma   90.00
#
_symmetry.space_group_name_H-M   'P 1'
#
loop_
_entity.id
_entity.type
_entity.pdbx_description
1 polymer ?
#
loop_
_entity_poly.entity_id
_entity_poly.type
_entity_poly.pdbx_seq_one_letter_code
_entity_poly.pdbx_strand_id
1 'polypeptide(L)' 'MSILSLSGWALFGAAARAFQQGIRQAPLLHYPLAFGYSAGFWVGFGYLFESWVDNNNKLLERRVEKLKEARAARA' A
#
# COMPACT_ATOMS: atom_id res chain seq x y z
N MET A 1 -1.72 -4.91 8.73
CA MET A 1 -0.45 -4.62 8.05
C MET A 1 0.71 -5.34 8.73
N SER A 2 1.58 -6.02 7.99
CA SER A 2 2.72 -6.76 8.56
C SER A 2 4.01 -5.95 8.47
N ILE A 3 5.02 -6.29 9.28
CA ILE A 3 6.37 -5.70 9.17
C ILE A 3 6.96 -5.91 7.77
N LEU A 4 6.66 -7.05 7.14
CA LEU A 4 7.14 -7.36 5.79
C LEU A 4 6.51 -6.45 4.73
N SER A 5 5.23 -6.09 4.86
CA SER A 5 4.62 -5.16 3.91
C SER A 5 5.08 -3.73 4.14
N LEU A 6 5.28 -3.31 5.39
CA LEU A 6 5.92 -2.02 5.72
C LEU A 6 7.32 -1.90 5.11
N SER A 7 8.16 -2.91 5.26
CA SER A 7 9.50 -2.90 4.67
C SER A 7 9.47 -2.96 3.14
N GLY A 8 8.50 -3.67 2.56
CA GLY A 8 8.22 -3.66 1.12
C GLY A 8 7.90 -2.25 0.60
N TRP A 9 7.01 -1.52 1.26
CA TRP A 9 6.67 -0.14 0.91
C TRP A 9 7.83 0.83 1.10
N ALA A 10 8.64 0.65 2.16
CA ALA A 10 9.85 1.45 2.38
C ALA A 10 10.87 1.24 1.25
N LEU A 11 11.13 -0.02 0.89
CA LEU A 11 12.03 -0.38 -0.21
C LEU A 11 11.51 0.16 -1.54
N PHE A 12 10.20 0.04 -1.78
CA PHE A 12 9.56 0.61 -2.96
C PHE A 12 9.77 2.13 -3.04
N GLY A 13 9.58 2.86 -1.93
CA GLY A 13 9.80 4.29 -1.92
C GLY A 13 11.25 4.71 -2.14
N ALA A 14 12.21 3.95 -1.60
CA ALA A 14 13.62 4.17 -1.90
C ALA A 14 13.95 3.89 -3.38
N ALA A 15 13.41 2.82 -3.95
CA ALA A 15 13.56 2.48 -5.36
C ALA A 15 12.92 3.52 -6.29
N ALA A 16 11.74 4.03 -5.94
CA ALA A 16 11.07 5.10 -6.67
C ALA A 16 11.94 6.38 -6.71
N ARG A 17 12.61 6.70 -5.59
CA ARG A 17 13.56 7.82 -5.55
C ARG A 17 14.80 7.56 -6.41
N ALA A 18 15.36 6.36 -6.37
CA ALA A 18 16.48 5.98 -7.24
C ALA A 18 16.09 6.11 -8.72
N PHE A 19 14.91 5.63 -9.09
CA PHE A 19 14.37 5.72 -10.45
C PHE A 19 14.19 7.18 -10.89
N GLN A 20 13.66 8.05 -10.03
CA GLN A 20 13.59 9.49 -10.29
C GLN A 20 14.97 10.10 -10.58
N GLN A 21 16.02 9.67 -9.89
CA GLN A 21 17.39 10.14 -10.18
C GLN A 21 17.88 9.67 -11.54
N GLY A 22 17.56 8.42 -11.91
CA GLY A 22 17.83 7.89 -13.25
C GLY A 22 17.18 8.74 -14.34
N ILE A 23 15.90 9.10 -14.18
CA ILE A 23 15.18 9.99 -15.11
C ILE A 23 15.86 11.36 -15.20
N ARG A 24 16.25 11.93 -14.06
CA ARG A 24 16.90 13.24 -13.99
C ARG A 24 18.35 13.23 -14.48
N GLN A 25 18.91 12.05 -14.78
CA GLN A 25 20.34 11.85 -15.05
C GLN A 25 21.23 12.44 -13.94
N ALA A 26 20.72 12.47 -12.71
CA ALA A 26 21.43 13.03 -11.56
C ALA A 26 22.15 11.91 -10.79
N PRO A 27 23.26 12.22 -10.10
CA PRO A 27 23.91 11.25 -9.22
C PRO A 27 22.91 10.66 -8.21
N LEU A 28 23.00 9.35 -7.95
CA LEU A 28 22.11 8.67 -7.01
C LEU A 28 22.09 9.35 -5.63
N LEU A 29 23.26 9.73 -5.13
CA LEU A 29 23.42 10.39 -3.83
C LEU A 29 23.12 11.89 -3.86
N HIS A 30 22.61 12.45 -4.96
CA HIS A 30 22.19 13.85 -5.01
C HIS A 30 20.95 14.05 -4.12
N TYR A 31 21.10 14.70 -2.97
CA TYR A 31 20.11 14.80 -1.88
C TYR A 31 19.73 13.42 -1.29
N PRO A 32 20.61 12.77 -0.51
CA PRO A 32 20.41 11.41 -0.02
C PRO A 32 19.27 11.30 1.01
N LEU A 33 18.98 12.37 1.76
CA LEU A 33 17.85 12.41 2.70
C LEU A 33 16.50 12.23 2.00
N ALA A 34 16.40 12.57 0.72
CA ALA A 34 15.18 12.40 -0.06
C ALA A 34 14.78 10.92 -0.20
N PHE A 35 15.70 9.96 -0.03
CA PHE A 35 15.36 8.53 0.02
C PHE A 35 14.58 8.19 1.28
N GLY A 36 14.99 8.73 2.44
CA GLY A 36 14.27 8.54 3.69
C GLY A 36 12.87 9.14 3.65
N TYR A 37 12.74 10.37 3.11
CA TYR A 37 11.44 11.00 2.92
C TYR A 37 10.53 10.22 1.96
N SER A 38 11.06 9.73 0.83
CA SER A 38 10.32 8.91 -0.11
C SER A 38 9.88 7.58 0.52
N ALA A 39 10.79 6.88 1.18
CA ALA A 39 10.48 5.63 1.89
C ALA A 39 9.38 5.84 2.94
N GLY A 40 9.51 6.87 3.78
CA GLY A 40 8.50 7.20 4.80
C GLY A 40 7.13 7.54 4.19
N PHE A 41 7.11 8.33 3.12
CA PHE A 41 5.89 8.65 2.39
C PHE A 41 5.19 7.39 1.86
N TRP A 42 5.94 6.51 1.18
CA TRP A 42 5.37 5.30 0.59
C TRP A 42 4.91 4.28 1.64
N VAL A 43 5.59 4.21 2.79
CA VAL A 43 5.13 3.43 3.94
C VAL A 43 3.78 3.95 4.45
N GLY A 44 3.66 5.27 4.66
CA GLY A 44 2.41 5.89 5.10
C GLY A 44 1.28 5.68 4.10
N PHE A 45 1.57 5.85 2.81
CA PHE A 45 0.61 5.57 1.73
C PHE A 45 0.17 4.11 1.73
N GLY A 46 1.12 3.17 1.79
CA GLY A 46 0.84 1.74 1.85
C GLY A 46 -0.05 1.35 3.03
N TYR A 47 0.14 1.99 4.18
CA TYR A 47 -0.68 1.77 5.37
C TYR A 47 -2.14 2.17 5.17
N LEU A 48 -2.35 3.37 4.62
CA LEU A 48 -3.70 3.84 4.31
C LEU A 48 -4.34 3.00 3.21
N PHE A 49 -3.56 2.60 2.20
CA PHE A 49 -4.03 1.79 1.09
C PHE A 49 -4.47 0.39 1.55
N GLU A 50 -3.65 -0.33 2.32
CA GLU A 50 -4.04 -1.64 2.88
C GLU A 50 -5.29 -1.52 3.76
N SER A 51 -5.34 -0.50 4.62
CA SER A 51 -6.51 -0.26 5.48
C SER A 51 -7.78 -0.04 4.66
N TRP A 52 -7.66 0.68 3.54
CA TRP A 52 -8.77 0.88 2.62
C TRP A 52 -9.20 -0.43 1.93
N VAL A 53 -8.26 -1.23 1.44
CA VAL A 53 -8.55 -2.54 0.82
C VAL A 53 -9.23 -3.49 1.82
N ASP A 54 -8.73 -3.59 3.05
CA ASP A 54 -9.30 -4.42 4.10
C ASP A 54 -10.75 -4.03 4.43
N ASN A 55 -11.02 -2.72 4.48
CA ASN A 55 -12.38 -2.23 4.72
C ASN A 55 -13.34 -2.58 3.58
N ASN A 56 -12.88 -2.53 2.33
CA ASN A 56 -13.69 -2.93 1.18
C ASN A 56 -13.95 -4.44 1.17
N ASN A 57 -12.95 -5.25 1.50
CA ASN A 57 -13.11 -6.70 1.59
C ASN A 57 -14.13 -7.09 2.67
N LYS A 58 -14.05 -6.48 3.86
CA LYS A 58 -15.05 -6.69 4.92
C LYS A 58 -16.46 -6.29 4.47
N LEU A 59 -16.59 -5.20 3.71
CA LEU A 59 -17.90 -4.78 3.18
C LEU A 59 -18.45 -5.80 2.17
N LEU A 60 -17.60 -6.33 1.29
CA LEU A 60 -17.97 -7.37 0.33
C LEU A 60 -18.38 -8.67 1.02
N GLU A 61 -17.60 -9.13 2.01
CA GLU A 61 -17.92 -10.31 2.81
C GLU A 61 -19.30 -10.20 3.46
N ARG A 62 -19.60 -9.07 4.12
CA ARG A 62 -20.92 -8.82 4.72
C ARG A 62 -22.05 -8.81 3.68
N ARG A 63 -21.80 -8.30 2.47
CA ARG A 63 -22.81 -8.33 1.40
C ARG A 63 -23.07 -9.77 0.94
N VAL A 64 -22.02 -10.57 0.80
CA VAL A 64 -22.14 -11.99 0.43
C VAL A 64 -22.88 -12.78 1.52
N GLU A 65 -22.58 -12.52 2.79
CA GLU A 65 -23.25 -13.15 3.93
C GLU A 65 -24.75 -12.87 3.92
N LYS A 66 -25.16 -11.60 3.79
CA LYS A 66 -26.58 -11.23 3.67
C LYS A 66 -27.30 -11.90 2.50
N LEU A 67 -26.60 -12.06 1.36
CA LEU A 67 -27.16 -12.77 0.21
C LEU A 67 -27.37 -14.27 0.50
N LYS A 68 -26.45 -14.90 1.24
CA LYS A 68 -26.59 -16.29 1.68
C LYS A 68 -27.76 -16.46 2.65
N GLU A 69 -27.89 -15.58 3.63
CA GLU A 69 -29.02 -15.57 4.58
C GLU A 69 -30.36 -15.41 3.86
N ALA A 70 -30.46 -14.44 2.94
CA ALA A 70 -31.67 -14.22 2.17
C ALA A 70 -32.04 -15.40 1.27
N ARG A 71 -31.04 -16.16 0.79
CA ARG A 71 -31.26 -17.39 0.01
C ARG A 71 -31.70 -18.54 0.90
N ALA A 72 -31.12 -18.69 2.09
CA ALA A 72 -31.52 -19.70 3.07
C ALA A 72 -32.95 -19.48 3.56
N ALA A 73 -33.38 -18.22 3.75
CA ALA A 73 -34.75 -17.88 4.15
C ALA A 73 -35.82 -18.13 3.05
N ARG A 74 -35.40 -18.38 1.80
CA ARG A 74 -36.29 -18.69 0.66
C ARG A 74 -36.36 -20.19 0.35
N ALA A 75 -35.50 -21.00 0.96
CA ALA A 75 -35.50 -22.46 0.83
C ALA A 75 -36.34 -23.08 1.95
#